data_AF-A0A963AS40-F1
#
_entry.id   AF-A0A963AS40-F1
#
_cell.length_a   1.000
_cell.length_b   1.000
_cell.length_c   1.000
_cell.angle_alpha   90.00
_cell.angle_beta   90.00
_cell.angle_gamma   90.00
#
_symmetry.space_group_name_H-M   'P 1'
#
loop_
_entity.id
_entity.type
_entity.pdbx_description
1 polymer ?
#
loop_
_entity_poly.entity_id
_entity_poly.type
_entity_poly.pdbx_seq_one_letter_code
_entity_poly.pdbx_strand_id
1 'polypeptide(L)'
;MIKQTLYNANVASERVLIAPSALKRHLPNSAEGESSVWHGRGIIRDILNRKDHRLLVITGPCSIHDLDAAREYALKLKALHDELGDTFYIVMRIYFEKPR
;
A
#
# COMPACT_ATOMS: atom_id res chain seq x y z
N MET A 1 23.95 25.35 35.44
CA MET A 1 23.54 24.02 34.94
C MET A 1 22.03 23.99 34.86
N ILE A 2 21.46 24.11 33.66
CA ILE A 2 20.01 24.08 33.45
C ILE A 2 19.54 22.64 33.67
N LYS A 3 18.61 22.49 34.62
CA LYS A 3 18.03 21.25 35.11
C LYS A 3 17.49 20.37 33.96
N GLN A 4 17.95 19.12 33.89
CA GLN A 4 17.45 18.05 33.00
C GLN A 4 15.95 17.70 33.18
N THR A 5 15.21 18.35 34.09
CA THR A 5 13.82 17.99 34.45
C THR A 5 12.78 18.21 33.35
N LEU A 6 13.11 18.82 32.22
CA LEU A 6 12.17 19.03 31.10
C LEU A 6 12.36 18.06 29.93
N TYR A 7 13.46 17.30 29.89
CA TYR A 7 13.71 16.39 28.79
C TYR A 7 12.87 15.12 28.94
N ASN A 8 12.08 14.79 27.91
CA ASN A 8 11.24 13.59 27.88
C ASN A 8 10.26 13.43 29.06
N ALA A 9 9.84 14.55 29.68
CA ALA A 9 9.02 14.55 30.89
C ALA A 9 7.67 13.80 30.77
N ASN A 10 7.13 13.67 29.55
CA ASN A 10 5.89 12.96 29.26
C ASN A 10 6.08 11.80 28.25
N VAL A 11 7.30 11.26 28.13
CA VAL A 11 7.59 10.14 27.22
C VAL A 11 7.49 8.83 28.00
N ALA A 12 6.54 7.97 27.63
CA ALA A 12 6.36 6.67 28.28
C ALA A 12 7.49 5.68 27.95
N SER A 13 7.97 5.69 26.70
CA SER A 13 9.10 4.88 26.26
C SER A 13 9.63 5.38 24.91
N GLU A 14 10.88 5.03 24.61
CA GLU A 14 11.49 5.22 23.29
C GLU A 14 11.99 3.87 22.78
N ARG A 15 11.81 3.62 21.48
CA ARG A 15 12.29 2.41 20.82
C ARG A 15 12.87 2.76 19.46
N VAL A 16 14.10 2.30 19.20
CA VAL A 16 14.71 2.38 17.89
C VAL A 16 14.00 1.40 16.95
N LEU A 17 13.53 1.90 15.81
CA LEU A 17 12.93 1.09 14.75
C LEU A 17 13.99 0.64 13.75
N ILE A 18 13.70 -0.46 13.03
CA ILE A 18 14.54 -0.91 11.92
C ILE A 18 14.66 0.19 10.87
N ALA A 19 15.87 0.42 10.36
CA ALA A 19 16.09 1.39 9.29
C ALA A 19 15.40 0.92 7.99
N PRO A 20 14.81 1.82 7.19
CA PRO A 20 14.16 1.45 5.93
C PRO A 20 15.06 0.65 4.98
N SER A 21 16.36 0.97 4.93
CA SER A 21 17.33 0.24 4.09
C SER A 21 17.56 -1.18 4.57
N ALA A 22 17.54 -1.42 5.89
CA ALA A 22 17.64 -2.76 6.47
C ALA A 22 16.38 -3.58 6.18
N LEU A 23 15.19 -2.98 6.33
CA LEU A 23 13.93 -3.63 6.02
C LEU A 23 13.85 -4.05 4.55
N LYS A 24 14.25 -3.17 3.62
CA LYS A 24 14.31 -3.48 2.18
C LYS A 24 15.25 -4.64 1.84
N ARG A 25 16.34 -4.81 2.60
CA ARG A 25 17.24 -5.97 2.45
C ARG A 25 16.61 -7.27 2.98
N HIS A 26 15.81 -7.20 4.03
CA HIS A 26 15.11 -8.37 4.60
C HIS A 26 13.92 -8.80 3.75
N LEU A 27 13.27 -7.85 3.08
CA LEU A 27 12.11 -8.05 2.22
C LEU A 27 12.39 -7.45 0.83
N PRO A 28 13.27 -8.08 0.02
CA PRO A 28 13.55 -7.60 -1.31
C PRO A 28 12.30 -7.72 -2.19
N ASN A 29 12.10 -6.73 -3.07
CA ASN A 29 11.02 -6.78 -4.04
C ASN A 29 11.39 -7.75 -5.17
N SER A 30 10.40 -8.45 -5.73
CA SER A 30 10.65 -9.26 -6.93
C SER A 30 10.67 -8.38 -8.18
N ALA A 31 11.31 -8.87 -9.26
CA ALA A 31 11.34 -8.17 -10.54
C ALA A 31 9.92 -7.97 -11.11
N GLU A 32 9.05 -8.96 -10.92
CA GLU A 32 7.63 -8.92 -11.32
C GLU A 32 6.86 -7.88 -10.50
N GLY A 33 7.11 -7.81 -9.19
CA GLY A 33 6.50 -6.81 -8.32
C GLY A 33 6.91 -5.39 -8.69
N GLU A 34 8.18 -5.17 -9.00
CA GLU A 34 8.68 -3.89 -9.48
C GLU A 34 8.05 -3.50 -10.82
N SER A 35 8.04 -4.42 -11.80
CA SER A 35 7.40 -4.21 -13.10
C SER A 35 5.91 -3.87 -12.96
N SER A 36 5.19 -4.62 -12.12
CA SER A 36 3.76 -4.40 -11.87
C SER A 36 3.48 -3.01 -11.30
N VAL A 37 4.30 -2.54 -10.36
CA VAL A 37 4.17 -1.19 -9.79
C VAL A 37 4.45 -0.12 -10.84
N TRP A 38 5.51 -0.27 -11.64
CA TRP A 38 5.85 0.68 -12.70
C TRP A 38 4.76 0.77 -13.76
N HIS A 39 4.30 -0.37 -14.27
CA HIS A 39 3.25 -0.44 -15.28
C HIS A 39 1.94 0.13 -14.75
N GLY A 40 1.52 -0.26 -13.54
CA GLY A 40 0.29 0.24 -12.96
C GLY A 40 0.29 1.74 -12.70
N ARG A 41 1.42 2.32 -12.29
CA ARG A 41 1.56 3.79 -12.18
C ARG A 41 1.43 4.49 -13.53
N GLY A 42 1.98 3.89 -14.59
CA GLY A 42 1.84 4.37 -15.95
C GLY A 42 0.38 4.45 -16.38
N ILE A 43 -0.36 3.33 -16.23
CA ILE A 43 -1.79 3.26 -16.55
C ILE A 43 -2.59 4.28 -15.75
N ILE A 44 -2.41 4.33 -14.42
CA ILE A 44 -3.13 5.28 -13.56
C ILE A 44 -2.88 6.72 -14.02
N ARG A 45 -1.64 7.06 -14.35
CA ARG A 45 -1.29 8.38 -14.88
C ARG A 45 -2.01 8.67 -16.20
N ASP A 46 -2.13 7.69 -17.09
CA ASP A 46 -2.81 7.87 -18.37
C ASP A 46 -4.33 8.02 -18.21
N ILE A 47 -4.95 7.28 -17.27
CA ILE A 47 -6.35 7.46 -16.88
C ILE A 47 -6.58 8.88 -16.34
N LEU A 48 -5.74 9.34 -15.40
CA LEU A 48 -5.84 10.68 -14.82
C LEU A 48 -5.66 11.80 -15.86
N ASN A 49 -4.84 11.54 -16.89
CA ASN A 49 -4.63 12.45 -18.01
C ASN A 49 -5.63 12.26 -19.16
N ARG A 50 -6.66 11.41 -19.00
CA ARG A 50 -7.69 11.10 -20.01
C ARG A 50 -7.13 10.53 -21.33
N LYS A 51 -5.94 9.91 -21.29
CA LYS A 51 -5.34 9.18 -22.42
C LYS A 51 -5.79 7.71 -22.45
N ASP A 52 -6.17 7.21 -21.29
CA ASP A 52 -6.86 5.93 -21.10
C ASP A 52 -8.30 6.26 -20.64
N HIS A 53 -9.29 5.62 -21.28
CA HIS A 53 -10.70 5.90 -21.07
C HIS A 53 -11.30 5.12 -19.89
N ARG A 54 -10.58 4.14 -19.37
CA ARG A 54 -11.06 3.27 -18.29
C ARG A 54 -11.25 4.03 -17.01
N LEU A 55 -12.21 3.60 -16.19
CA LEU A 55 -12.42 4.14 -14.85
C LEU A 55 -11.47 3.49 -13.85
N LEU A 56 -10.67 4.30 -13.16
CA LEU A 56 -9.89 3.86 -12.01
C LEU A 56 -10.81 3.54 -10.82
N VAL A 57 -10.75 2.31 -10.30
CA VAL A 57 -11.52 1.87 -9.14
C VAL A 57 -10.57 1.42 -8.05
N ILE A 58 -10.63 2.06 -6.88
CA ILE A 58 -9.89 1.65 -5.69
C ILE A 58 -10.86 1.00 -4.71
N THR A 59 -10.71 -0.30 -4.47
CA THR A 59 -11.64 -1.06 -3.63
C THR A 59 -10.94 -2.14 -2.82
N GLY A 60 -11.48 -2.47 -1.66
CA GLY A 60 -10.91 -3.44 -0.73
C GLY A 60 -11.38 -3.24 0.70
N PRO A 61 -10.92 -4.09 1.63
CA PRO A 61 -11.23 -3.96 3.05
C PRO A 61 -10.88 -2.57 3.59
N CYS A 62 -11.60 -2.13 4.63
CA CYS A 62 -11.35 -0.84 5.27
C CYS A 62 -9.93 -0.75 5.86
N SER A 63 -9.52 -1.81 6.56
CA SER A 63 -8.15 -2.05 7.03
C SER A 63 -7.84 -3.55 7.02
N ILE A 64 -6.58 -3.89 6.76
CA ILE A 64 -6.08 -5.27 6.72
C ILE A 64 -5.66 -5.69 8.12
N HIS A 65 -6.28 -6.74 8.65
CA HIS A 65 -5.95 -7.36 9.93
C HIS A 65 -5.78 -8.88 9.84
N ASP A 66 -6.24 -9.48 8.74
CA ASP A 66 -6.09 -10.90 8.40
C ASP A 66 -5.43 -11.00 7.02
N LEU A 67 -4.27 -11.68 6.97
CA LEU A 67 -3.47 -11.82 5.75
C LEU A 67 -4.06 -12.85 4.77
N ASP A 68 -4.69 -13.91 5.26
CA ASP A 68 -5.22 -14.97 4.41
C ASP A 68 -6.52 -14.52 3.76
N ALA A 69 -7.40 -13.85 4.52
CA ALA A 69 -8.58 -13.20 3.96
C ALA A 69 -8.20 -12.11 2.94
N ALA A 70 -7.13 -11.35 3.20
CA ALA A 70 -6.64 -10.34 2.26
C ALA A 70 -6.14 -10.97 0.94
N ARG A 71 -5.44 -12.11 1.01
CA ARG A 71 -4.98 -12.85 -0.18
C ARG A 71 -6.14 -13.44 -0.97
N GLU A 72 -7.11 -14.05 -0.29
CA GLU A 72 -8.32 -14.58 -0.93
C GLU A 72 -9.06 -13.46 -1.68
N TYR A 73 -9.23 -12.30 -1.02
CA TYR A 73 -9.83 -11.12 -1.64
C TYR A 73 -9.04 -10.66 -2.86
N ALA A 74 -7.71 -10.58 -2.76
CA ALA A 74 -6.85 -10.15 -3.86
C ALA A 74 -7.00 -11.05 -5.09
N LEU A 75 -7.07 -12.37 -4.91
CA LEU A 75 -7.25 -13.33 -6.00
C LEU A 75 -8.61 -13.17 -6.69
N LYS A 76 -9.69 -13.01 -5.92
CA LYS A 76 -11.03 -12.75 -6.48
C LYS A 76 -11.08 -11.42 -7.21
N LEU A 77 -10.46 -10.38 -6.65
CA LEU A 77 -10.41 -9.06 -7.28
C LEU A 77 -9.57 -9.07 -8.57
N LYS A 78 -8.51 -9.87 -8.63
CA LYS A 78 -7.70 -10.03 -9.85
C LYS A 78 -8.51 -10.64 -10.99
N ALA A 79 -9.31 -11.67 -10.72
CA ALA A 79 -10.19 -12.26 -11.73
C ALA A 79 -11.18 -11.22 -12.29
N LEU A 80 -11.79 -10.41 -11.41
CA LEU A 80 -12.68 -9.32 -11.82
C LEU A 80 -11.95 -8.19 -12.57
N HIS A 81 -10.73 -7.85 -12.18
CA HIS A 81 -9.89 -6.88 -12.89
C HIS A 81 -9.67 -7.32 -14.34
N ASP A 82 -9.41 -8.61 -14.56
CA ASP A 82 -9.16 -9.15 -15.89
C ASP A 82 -10.46 -9.21 -16.72
N GLU A 83 -11.55 -9.67 -16.12
CA GLU A 83 -12.87 -9.76 -16.77
C GLU A 83 -13.40 -8.39 -17.22
N LEU A 84 -13.15 -7.34 -16.42
CA LEU A 84 -13.71 -6.01 -16.63
C LEU A 84 -12.68 -5.01 -17.18
N GLY A 85 -11.52 -5.50 -17.62
CA GLY A 85 -10.33 -4.72 -17.95
C GLY A 85 -10.47 -3.74 -19.11
N ASP A 86 -11.51 -3.91 -19.95
CA ASP A 86 -11.83 -3.01 -21.06
C ASP A 86 -12.45 -1.68 -20.58
N THR A 87 -13.14 -1.69 -19.44
CA THR A 87 -13.86 -0.52 -18.92
C THR A 87 -13.30 -0.02 -17.61
N PHE A 88 -12.74 -0.91 -16.78
CA PHE A 88 -12.26 -0.57 -15.44
C PHE A 88 -10.79 -0.92 -15.27
N TYR A 89 -10.09 -0.10 -14.49
CA TYR A 89 -8.77 -0.42 -13.96
C TYR A 89 -8.87 -0.53 -12.44
N ILE A 90 -8.94 -1.76 -11.93
CA ILE A 90 -9.22 -2.04 -10.53
C ILE A 90 -7.92 -2.18 -9.73
N VAL A 91 -7.80 -1.42 -8.64
CA VAL A 91 -6.66 -1.45 -7.72
C VAL A 91 -7.14 -1.86 -6.32
N MET A 92 -6.50 -2.89 -5.75
CA MET A 92 -6.81 -3.32 -4.39
C MET A 92 -6.39 -2.26 -3.36
N ARG A 93 -7.30 -1.90 -2.46
CA ARG A 93 -7.02 -1.09 -1.28
C ARG A 93 -6.33 -1.93 -0.21
N ILE A 94 -5.13 -1.53 0.20
CA ILE A 94 -4.34 -2.16 1.28
C ILE A 94 -3.98 -1.09 2.32
N TYR A 95 -4.88 -0.85 3.28
CA TYR A 95 -4.65 0.08 4.39
C TYR A 95 -4.40 -0.72 5.67
N PHE A 96 -3.37 -0.35 6.44
CA PHE A 96 -3.00 -1.10 7.66
C PHE A 96 -3.75 -0.62 8.91
N GLU A 97 -4.14 0.67 8.94
CA GLU A 97 -4.77 1.26 10.11
C GLU A 97 -5.86 2.25 9.68
N LYS A 98 -6.84 2.45 10.56
CA LYS A 98 -7.85 3.49 10.46
C LYS A 98 -7.55 4.53 11.55
N PRO A 99 -7.42 5.82 11.20
CA PRO A 99 -7.31 6.88 12.21
C PRO A 99 -8.51 6.80 13.16
N ARG A 100 -8.23 6.85 14.47
CA ARG A 100 -9.23 6.85 15.55
C ARG A 100 -9.15 8.18 16.30
#